data_AF-A0A963PSL7-F1
#
_entry.id   AF-A0A963PSL7-F1
#
_cell.length_a   1.000
_cell.length_b   1.000
_cell.length_c   1.000
_cell.angle_alpha   90.00
_cell.angle_beta   90.00
_cell.angle_gamma   90.00
#
_symmetry.space_group_name_H-M   'P 1'
#
loop_
_entity.id
_entity.type
_entity.pdbx_description
1 polymer ?
#
loop_
_entity_poly.entity_id
_entity_poly.type
_entity_poly.pdbx_seq_one_letter_code
_entity_poly.pdbx_strand_id
1 'polypeptide(L)'
;MKKLQVSVPTVSAGEVELGLLGRLGDRIIAVGRGILQFVGDLSLTLARGLVPGNWRRTMRAEFIRALYRVGFNAIPAVAISALLVGIGFVLQIIYWLGVIGQEGSVGDFLVLILAREMAPVVTTLILIGRSGTVILDEVAHLKIDGQIRILESHGVDPTDVIAVPRVFA
;
A
#
# COMPACT_ATOMS: atom_id res chain seq x y z
N MET A 1 -37.89 -38.12 -44.93
CA MET A 1 -36.72 -37.26 -44.64
C MET A 1 -37.22 -35.89 -44.18
N LYS A 2 -37.21 -35.59 -42.88
CA LYS A 2 -37.72 -34.35 -42.28
C LYS A 2 -36.52 -33.57 -41.74
N LYS A 3 -36.13 -32.47 -42.39
CA LYS A 3 -35.00 -31.63 -41.96
C LYS A 3 -35.40 -30.87 -40.69
N LEU A 4 -34.70 -31.11 -39.59
CA LEU A 4 -34.71 -30.29 -38.38
C LEU A 4 -34.01 -28.96 -38.69
N GLN A 5 -34.77 -27.88 -38.83
CA GLN A 5 -34.23 -26.52 -38.82
C GLN A 5 -33.97 -26.12 -37.36
N VAL A 6 -32.71 -26.24 -36.95
CA VAL A 6 -32.23 -25.64 -35.70
C VAL A 6 -32.11 -24.14 -35.95
N SER A 7 -33.01 -23.38 -35.33
CA SER A 7 -32.97 -21.91 -35.28
C SER A 7 -31.79 -21.49 -34.40
N VAL A 8 -30.65 -21.19 -35.02
CA VAL A 8 -29.52 -20.55 -34.34
C VAL A 8 -29.90 -19.08 -34.11
N PRO A 9 -29.93 -18.58 -32.86
CA PRO A 9 -30.18 -17.16 -32.62
C PRO A 9 -28.99 -16.37 -33.16
N THR A 10 -29.22 -15.62 -34.23
CA THR A 10 -28.25 -14.65 -34.76
C THR A 10 -28.25 -13.44 -33.85
N VAL A 11 -27.47 -13.49 -32.77
CA VAL A 11 -27.19 -12.32 -31.94
C VAL A 11 -26.44 -11.32 -32.81
N SER A 12 -27.10 -10.21 -33.13
CA SER A 12 -26.53 -9.10 -33.89
C SER A 12 -25.33 -8.55 -33.13
N ALA A 13 -24.20 -8.34 -33.83
CA ALA A 13 -22.97 -7.79 -33.25
C ALA A 13 -23.22 -6.47 -32.47
N GLY A 14 -24.23 -5.69 -32.87
CA GLY A 14 -24.61 -4.44 -32.20
C GLY A 14 -25.23 -4.60 -30.79
N GLU A 15 -25.93 -5.70 -30.50
CA GLU A 15 -26.46 -5.97 -29.15
C GLU A 15 -25.33 -6.39 -28.19
N VAL A 16 -24.30 -7.06 -28.73
CA VAL A 16 -23.10 -7.44 -27.97
C VAL A 16 -22.26 -6.20 -27.65
N GLU A 17 -22.08 -5.28 -28.60
CA GLU A 17 -21.33 -4.03 -28.39
C GLU A 17 -22.02 -3.10 -27.38
N LEU A 18 -23.35 -2.95 -27.46
CA LEU A 18 -24.12 -2.18 -26.49
C LEU A 18 -24.07 -2.80 -25.08
N GLY A 19 -24.08 -4.14 -24.98
CA GLY A 19 -23.92 -4.85 -23.71
C GLY A 19 -22.51 -4.75 -23.11
N LEU A 20 -21.47 -4.74 -23.95
CA LEU A 20 -20.08 -4.55 -23.52
C LEU A 20 -19.83 -3.12 -23.04
N LEU A 21 -20.34 -2.12 -23.75
CA LEU A 21 -20.23 -0.71 -23.36
C LEU A 21 -20.98 -0.42 -22.05
N GLY A 22 -22.17 -1.00 -21.85
CA GLY A 22 -22.91 -0.88 -20.58
C GLY A 22 -22.12 -1.47 -19.40
N ARG A 23 -21.57 -2.68 -19.56
CA ARG A 23 -20.74 -3.32 -18.52
C ARG A 23 -19.47 -2.54 -18.21
N LEU A 24 -18.83 -1.95 -19.22
CA LEU A 24 -17.66 -1.08 -19.02
C LEU A 24 -18.03 0.21 -18.28
N GLY A 25 -19.16 0.83 -18.66
CA GLY A 25 -19.70 2.01 -17.98
C GLY A 25 -19.97 1.75 -16.49
N ASP A 26 -20.64 0.65 -16.17
CA ASP A 26 -20.93 0.27 -14.79
C ASP A 26 -19.66 0.02 -13.97
N ARG A 27 -18.64 -0.61 -14.57
CA ARG A 27 -17.34 -0.84 -13.92
C ARG A 27 -16.59 0.46 -13.65
N ILE A 28 -16.55 1.37 -14.62
CA ILE A 28 -15.90 2.67 -14.47
C ILE A 28 -16.60 3.49 -13.37
N ILE A 29 -17.93 3.52 -13.36
CA ILE A 29 -18.70 4.23 -12.33
C ILE A 29 -18.48 3.60 -10.95
N ALA A 30 -18.45 2.27 -10.86
CA ALA A 30 -18.19 1.57 -9.60
C ALA A 30 -16.78 1.87 -9.06
N VAL A 31 -15.76 1.85 -9.93
CA VAL A 31 -14.38 2.20 -9.55
C VAL A 31 -14.30 3.67 -9.14
N GLY A 32 -14.89 4.58 -9.91
CA GLY A 32 -14.91 6.00 -9.59
C GLY A 32 -15.58 6.30 -8.24
N ARG A 33 -16.72 5.65 -7.96
CA ARG A 33 -17.38 5.76 -6.66
C ARG A 33 -16.53 5.19 -5.53
N GLY A 34 -15.87 4.05 -5.76
CA GLY A 34 -14.95 3.45 -4.79
C GLY A 34 -13.78 4.36 -4.44
N ILE A 35 -13.17 5.02 -5.43
CA ILE A 35 -12.09 5.99 -5.21
C ILE A 35 -12.60 7.17 -4.38
N LEU A 36 -13.76 7.72 -4.71
CA LEU A 36 -14.35 8.84 -3.96
C LEU A 36 -14.65 8.46 -2.50
N GLN A 37 -15.20 7.27 -2.27
CA GLN A 37 -15.45 6.76 -0.91
C GLN A 37 -14.14 6.57 -0.14
N PHE A 38 -13.13 5.95 -0.75
CA PHE A 38 -11.82 5.76 -0.12
C PHE A 38 -11.17 7.09 0.27
N VAL A 39 -11.18 8.07 -0.64
CA VAL A 39 -10.65 9.41 -0.36
C VAL A 39 -11.45 10.09 0.75
N GLY A 40 -12.78 9.95 0.73
CA GLY A 40 -13.68 10.45 1.78
C GLY A 40 -13.34 9.86 3.15
N ASP A 41 -13.30 8.54 3.26
CA ASP A 41 -13.01 7.82 4.52
C ASP A 41 -11.60 8.12 5.03
N LEU A 42 -10.61 8.19 4.13
CA LEU A 42 -9.25 8.58 4.46
C LEU A 42 -9.20 10.02 4.99
N SER A 43 -9.86 10.96 4.32
CA SER A 43 -9.89 12.36 4.75
C SER A 43 -10.55 12.54 6.12
N LEU A 44 -11.63 11.80 6.40
CA LEU A 44 -12.30 11.81 7.70
C LEU A 44 -11.44 11.19 8.79
N THR A 45 -10.76 10.07 8.49
CA THR A 45 -9.85 9.40 9.42
C THR A 45 -8.67 10.32 9.79
N LEU A 46 -8.09 11.00 8.80
CA LEU A 46 -7.05 11.99 9.00
C LEU A 46 -7.55 13.19 9.82
N ALA A 47 -8.73 13.72 9.50
CA ALA A 47 -9.32 14.85 10.22
C ALA A 47 -9.57 14.51 11.70
N ARG A 48 -10.17 13.35 11.99
CA ARG A 48 -10.33 12.85 13.37
C ARG A 48 -8.99 12.66 14.08
N GLY A 49 -7.98 12.26 13.31
CA GLY A 49 -6.59 12.13 13.71
C GLY A 49 -5.83 13.45 13.93
N LEU A 50 -6.40 14.61 13.60
CA LEU A 50 -5.73 15.89 13.88
C LEU A 50 -6.38 16.64 15.04
N VAL A 51 -7.53 16.17 15.54
CA VAL A 51 -8.24 16.77 16.66
C VAL A 51 -7.60 16.31 17.99
N PRO A 52 -6.97 17.21 18.78
CA PRO A 52 -6.26 16.82 20.00
C PRO A 52 -7.14 16.15 21.05
N GLY A 53 -8.44 16.48 21.07
CA GLY A 53 -9.43 15.89 21.97
C GLY A 53 -9.71 14.41 21.73
N ASN A 54 -9.36 13.88 20.55
CA ASN A 54 -9.62 12.47 20.20
C ASN A 54 -8.51 11.52 20.68
N TRP A 55 -7.34 12.03 21.10
CA TRP A 55 -6.19 11.26 21.58
C TRP A 55 -6.38 10.71 23.00
N ARG A 56 -7.39 9.86 23.18
CA ARG A 56 -7.65 9.13 24.43
C ARG A 56 -6.50 8.17 24.75
N ARG A 57 -6.40 7.74 26.02
CA ARG A 57 -5.35 6.83 26.51
C ARG A 57 -5.24 5.55 25.67
N THR A 58 -6.37 4.98 25.25
CA THR A 58 -6.42 3.77 24.42
C THR A 58 -5.82 4.00 23.03
N MET A 59 -6.17 5.10 22.36
CA MET A 59 -5.65 5.45 21.04
C MET A 59 -4.13 5.70 21.09
N ARG A 60 -3.64 6.39 22.13
CA ARG A 60 -2.20 6.61 22.36
C ARG A 60 -1.43 5.31 22.51
N ALA A 61 -1.98 4.35 23.26
CA ALA A 61 -1.36 3.05 23.46
C ALA A 61 -1.26 2.28 22.13
N GLU A 62 -2.33 2.29 21.33
CA GLU A 62 -2.33 1.65 20.01
C GLU A 62 -1.41 2.35 19.00
N PHE A 63 -1.31 3.68 19.04
CA PHE A 63 -0.35 4.44 18.23
C PHE A 63 1.09 4.05 18.54
N ILE A 64 1.48 4.00 19.82
CA ILE A 64 2.84 3.61 20.21
C ILE A 64 3.13 2.16 19.79
N ARG A 65 2.15 1.26 19.93
CA ARG A 65 2.27 -0.13 19.48
C ARG A 65 2.47 -0.21 17.97
N ALA A 66 1.67 0.52 17.20
CA ALA A 66 1.78 0.60 15.75
C ALA A 66 3.14 1.16 15.33
N LEU A 67 3.59 2.26 15.95
CA LEU A 67 4.89 2.88 15.67
C LEU A 67 6.06 1.92 15.93
N TYR A 68 6.01 1.18 17.04
CA TYR A 68 7.03 0.17 17.34
C TYR A 68 7.01 -0.97 16.30
N ARG A 69 5.82 -1.43 15.90
CA ARG A 69 5.69 -2.51 14.90
C ARG A 69 6.07 -2.07 13.50
N VAL A 70 5.74 -0.86 13.07
CA VAL A 70 6.02 -0.32 11.73
C VAL A 70 7.46 0.18 11.63
N GLY A 71 7.97 0.87 12.65
CA GLY A 71 9.31 1.44 12.67
C GLY A 71 10.37 0.45 13.15
N PHE A 72 10.37 0.12 14.45
CA PHE A 72 11.46 -0.64 15.07
C PHE A 72 11.59 -2.05 14.50
N ASN A 73 10.48 -2.77 14.35
CA ASN A 73 10.51 -4.13 13.81
C ASN A 73 10.82 -4.17 12.29
N ALA A 74 10.85 -3.04 11.59
CA ALA A 74 11.27 -2.98 10.19
C ALA A 74 12.80 -2.90 10.03
N ILE A 75 13.53 -2.49 11.08
CA ILE A 75 14.99 -2.28 11.03
C ILE A 75 15.75 -3.50 10.47
N PRO A 76 15.51 -4.74 10.92
CA PRO A 76 16.27 -5.90 10.41
C PRO A 76 16.04 -6.13 8.92
N ALA A 77 14.79 -5.99 8.45
CA ALA A 77 14.45 -6.16 7.04
C ALA A 77 15.12 -5.09 6.18
N VAL A 78 15.03 -3.82 6.60
CA VAL A 78 15.69 -2.70 5.90
C VAL A 78 17.20 -2.88 5.89
N ALA A 79 17.82 -3.27 7.00
CA ALA A 79 19.27 -3.42 7.09
C ALA A 79 19.80 -4.53 6.17
N ILE A 80 19.17 -5.70 6.17
CA ILE A 80 19.57 -6.82 5.30
C ILE A 80 19.40 -6.43 3.83
N SER A 81 18.25 -5.88 3.46
CA SER A 81 17.99 -5.48 2.07
C SER A 81 18.89 -4.33 1.61
N ALA A 82 19.15 -3.33 2.46
CA ALA A 82 20.04 -2.22 2.13
C ALA A 82 21.49 -2.69 1.95
N LEU A 83 21.96 -3.65 2.75
CA LEU A 83 23.29 -4.25 2.59
C LEU A 83 23.41 -4.95 1.24
N LEU A 84 22.45 -5.79 0.89
CA LEU A 84 22.45 -6.54 -0.37
C LEU A 84 22.42 -5.60 -1.59
N VAL A 85 21.53 -4.62 -1.56
CA VAL A 85 21.39 -3.62 -2.64
C VAL A 85 22.65 -2.74 -2.72
N GLY A 86 23.20 -2.33 -1.59
CA GLY A 86 24.39 -1.48 -1.51
C GLY A 86 25.62 -2.14 -2.12
N ILE A 87 25.87 -3.42 -1.82
CA ILE A 87 26.98 -4.18 -2.43
C ILE A 87 26.84 -4.21 -3.95
N GLY A 88 25.64 -4.51 -4.47
CA GLY A 88 25.37 -4.51 -5.90
C GLY A 88 25.62 -3.14 -6.54
N PHE A 89 25.19 -2.06 -5.88
CA PHE A 89 25.39 -0.69 -6.36
C PHE A 89 26.86 -0.29 -6.44
N VAL A 90 27.66 -0.62 -5.42
CA VAL A 90 29.09 -0.31 -5.41
C VAL A 90 29.80 -0.98 -6.58
N LEU A 91 29.53 -2.27 -6.80
CA LEU A 91 30.11 -3.02 -7.93
C LEU A 91 29.69 -2.43 -9.27
N GLN A 92 28.42 -2.02 -9.40
CA GLN A 92 27.91 -1.40 -10.62
C GLN A 92 28.56 -0.05 -10.92
N ILE A 93 28.77 0.78 -9.89
CA ILE A 93 29.43 2.10 -10.03
C ILE A 93 30.89 1.91 -10.44
N ILE A 94 31.63 1.03 -9.77
CA ILE A 94 33.04 0.75 -10.11
C ILE A 94 33.15 0.28 -11.57
N TYR A 95 32.28 -0.64 -12.00
CA TYR A 95 32.27 -1.12 -13.39
C TYR A 95 32.05 0.02 -14.39
N TRP A 96 31.01 0.83 -14.19
CA TRP A 96 30.70 1.93 -15.11
C TRP A 96 31.80 3.00 -15.14
N LEU A 97 32.38 3.32 -13.98
CA LEU A 97 33.47 4.30 -13.90
C LEU A 97 34.75 3.80 -14.57
N GLY A 98 35.03 2.49 -14.51
CA GLY A 98 36.12 1.87 -15.27
C GLY A 98 35.91 1.98 -16.78
N VAL A 99 34.68 1.78 -17.27
CA VAL A 99 34.35 1.89 -18.71
C VAL A 99 34.56 3.32 -19.24
N ILE A 100 34.25 4.34 -18.44
CA ILE A 100 34.42 5.75 -18.83
C ILE A 100 35.82 6.31 -18.49
N GLY A 101 36.69 5.52 -17.87
CA GLY A 101 38.04 5.92 -17.47
C GLY A 101 38.11 6.90 -16.29
N GLN A 102 37.08 6.97 -15.43
CA GLN A 102 37.00 7.87 -14.26
C GLN A 102 37.04 7.11 -12.93
N GLU A 103 37.92 6.12 -12.80
CA GLU A 103 38.05 5.28 -11.59
C GLU A 103 38.38 6.08 -10.32
N GLY A 104 39.05 7.23 -10.45
CA GLY A 104 39.38 8.11 -9.33
C GLY A 104 38.18 8.78 -8.65
N SER A 105 37.00 8.80 -9.31
CA SER A 105 35.80 9.51 -8.83
C SER A 105 34.76 8.57 -8.18
N VAL A 106 35.10 7.30 -7.92
CA VAL A 106 34.15 6.32 -7.33
C VAL A 106 33.54 6.81 -6.02
N GLY A 107 34.34 7.44 -5.15
CA GLY A 107 33.85 7.99 -3.89
C GLY A 107 32.80 9.09 -4.06
N ASP A 108 33.02 10.01 -4.99
CA ASP A 108 32.11 11.13 -5.27
C ASP A 108 30.76 10.62 -5.77
N PHE A 109 30.78 9.65 -6.69
CA PHE A 109 29.56 9.04 -7.23
C PHE A 109 28.81 8.21 -6.18
N LEU A 110 29.52 7.51 -5.29
CA LEU A 110 28.89 6.79 -4.19
C LEU A 110 28.14 7.76 -3.25
N VAL A 111 28.76 8.86 -2.84
CA VAL A 111 28.08 9.81 -1.96
C VAL A 111 26.90 10.49 -2.69
N LEU A 112 27.11 10.91 -3.93
CA LEU A 112 26.10 11.68 -4.67
C LEU A 112 24.88 10.84 -5.04
N ILE A 113 25.07 9.60 -5.50
CA ILE A 113 23.99 8.74 -6.00
C ILE A 113 23.50 7.80 -4.90
N LEU A 114 24.39 7.05 -4.26
CA LEU A 114 23.98 6.02 -3.30
C LEU A 114 23.40 6.67 -2.04
N ALA A 115 24.10 7.60 -1.41
CA ALA A 115 23.64 8.16 -0.14
C ALA A 115 22.46 9.14 -0.30
N ARG A 116 22.44 9.95 -1.36
CA ARG A 116 21.43 11.01 -1.52
C ARG A 116 20.16 10.56 -2.24
N GLU A 117 20.27 9.63 -3.18
CA GLU A 117 19.14 9.25 -4.04
C GLU A 117 18.70 7.82 -3.72
N MET A 118 19.62 6.85 -3.81
CA MET A 118 19.24 5.44 -3.77
C MET A 118 18.93 4.94 -2.36
N ALA A 119 19.69 5.38 -1.34
CA ALA A 119 19.44 5.02 0.04
C ALA A 119 18.02 5.40 0.49
N PRO A 120 17.55 6.66 0.36
CA PRO A 120 16.18 7.00 0.74
C PRO A 120 15.14 6.26 -0.11
N VAL A 121 15.32 6.13 -1.43
CA VAL A 121 14.37 5.42 -2.30
C VAL A 121 14.21 3.96 -1.91
N VAL A 122 15.33 3.25 -1.73
CA VAL A 122 15.34 1.82 -1.37
C VAL A 122 14.74 1.62 0.01
N THR A 123 15.14 2.43 1.00
CA THR A 123 14.58 2.36 2.36
C THR A 123 13.08 2.61 2.37
N THR A 124 12.60 3.64 1.68
CA THR A 124 11.16 3.94 1.59
C THR A 124 10.38 2.81 0.94
N LEU A 125 10.89 2.24 -0.18
CA LEU A 125 10.23 1.14 -0.87
C LEU A 125 10.08 -0.09 0.03
N ILE A 126 11.15 -0.48 0.72
CA ILE A 126 11.14 -1.63 1.64
C ILE A 126 10.19 -1.36 2.81
N LEU A 127 10.25 -0.16 3.39
CA LEU A 127 9.42 0.21 4.53
C LEU A 127 7.93 0.16 4.16
N ILE A 128 7.55 0.72 3.01
CA ILE A 128 6.17 0.66 2.50
C ILE A 128 5.71 -0.79 2.32
N GLY A 129 6.52 -1.63 1.65
CA GLY A 129 6.14 -3.01 1.36
C GLY A 129 5.97 -3.87 2.63
N ARG A 130 6.96 -3.81 3.53
CA ARG A 130 6.95 -4.59 4.77
C ARG A 130 5.88 -4.10 5.73
N SER A 131 5.81 -2.79 5.96
CA SER A 131 4.87 -2.24 6.94
C SER A 131 3.42 -2.31 6.46
N GLY A 132 3.16 -2.14 5.16
CA GLY A 132 1.83 -2.36 4.58
C GLY A 132 1.33 -3.79 4.80
N THR A 133 2.22 -4.79 4.65
CA THR A 133 1.88 -6.20 4.90
C THR A 133 1.58 -6.45 6.37
N VAL A 134 2.38 -5.90 7.29
CA VAL A 134 2.14 -6.04 8.73
C VAL A 134 0.82 -5.39 9.16
N ILE A 135 0.53 -4.17 8.68
CA ILE A 135 -0.73 -3.49 8.99
C ILE A 135 -1.93 -4.28 8.43
N LEU A 136 -1.81 -4.80 7.21
CA LEU A 136 -2.85 -5.63 6.59
C LEU A 136 -3.13 -6.89 7.42
N ASP A 137 -2.08 -7.59 7.83
CA ASP A 137 -2.18 -8.82 8.63
C ASP A 137 -2.82 -8.54 10.00
N GLU A 138 -2.42 -7.46 10.67
CA GLU A 138 -3.06 -7.04 11.92
C GLU A 138 -4.55 -6.77 11.75
N VAL A 139 -4.94 -5.99 10.74
CA VAL A 139 -6.36 -5.68 10.48
C VAL A 139 -7.13 -6.94 10.09
N ALA A 140 -6.50 -7.85 9.34
CA ALA A 140 -7.09 -9.14 9.01
C ALA A 140 -7.37 -9.98 10.26
N HIS A 141 -6.40 -10.09 11.17
CA HIS A 141 -6.56 -10.79 12.44
C HIS A 141 -7.65 -10.15 13.31
N LEU A 142 -7.70 -8.82 13.43
CA LEU A 142 -8.76 -8.12 14.17
C LEU A 142 -10.16 -8.41 13.62
N LYS A 143 -10.28 -8.59 12.30
CA LYS A 143 -11.54 -8.94 11.63
C LYS A 143 -11.91 -10.41 11.85
N ILE A 144 -10.95 -11.33 11.73
CA ILE A 144 -11.14 -12.77 11.91
C ILE A 144 -11.54 -13.07 13.37
N ASP A 145 -10.85 -12.47 14.34
CA ASP A 145 -11.12 -12.63 15.77
C ASP A 145 -12.41 -11.92 16.21
N GLY A 146 -13.04 -11.14 15.34
CA GLY A 146 -14.27 -10.41 15.63
C GLY A 146 -14.09 -9.21 16.57
N GLN A 147 -12.86 -8.77 16.84
CA GLN A 147 -12.55 -7.66 17.75
C GLN A 147 -13.20 -6.34 17.30
N ILE A 148 -13.36 -6.13 15.98
CA ILE A 148 -14.06 -4.96 15.43
C ILE A 148 -15.52 -4.89 15.93
N ARG A 149 -16.25 -6.01 15.85
CA ARG A 149 -17.65 -6.08 16.31
C ARG A 149 -17.77 -5.96 17.82
N ILE A 150 -16.75 -6.44 18.56
CA ILE A 150 -16.70 -6.29 20.02
C ILE A 150 -16.63 -4.80 20.38
N LEU A 151 -15.74 -4.03 19.73
CA LEU A 151 -15.64 -2.59 19.96
C LEU A 151 -16.97 -1.86 19.67
N GLU A 152 -17.62 -2.20 18.56
CA GLU A 152 -18.94 -1.65 18.20
C GLU A 152 -20.00 -1.97 19.26
N SER A 153 -20.02 -3.20 19.80
CA SER A 153 -20.98 -3.60 20.85
C SER A 153 -20.75 -2.87 22.19
N HIS A 154 -19.52 -2.41 22.43
CA HIS A 154 -19.17 -1.58 23.58
C HIS A 154 -19.37 -0.08 23.35
N GLY A 155 -19.93 0.33 22.20
CA GLY A 155 -20.16 1.73 21.86
C GLY A 155 -18.89 2.51 21.52
N VAL A 156 -17.81 1.81 21.15
CA VAL A 156 -16.54 2.42 20.74
C VAL A 156 -16.43 2.37 19.22
N ASP A 157 -16.21 3.53 18.57
CA ASP A 157 -15.97 3.56 17.13
C ASP A 157 -14.63 2.87 16.80
N PRO A 158 -14.64 1.76 16.03
CA PRO A 158 -13.42 1.04 15.67
C PRO A 158 -12.47 1.89 14.83
N THR A 159 -12.97 2.89 14.11
CA THR A 159 -12.14 3.80 13.29
C THR A 159 -11.14 4.55 14.16
N ASP A 160 -11.58 5.02 15.33
CA ASP A 160 -10.75 5.81 16.23
C ASP A 160 -9.68 4.98 16.94
N VAL A 161 -9.97 3.71 17.26
CA VAL A 161 -9.02 2.84 17.99
C VAL A 161 -8.13 2.04 17.05
N ILE A 162 -8.62 1.72 15.84
CA ILE A 162 -7.92 0.86 14.89
C ILE A 162 -7.28 1.68 13.76
N ALA A 163 -8.08 2.42 12.99
CA ALA A 163 -7.61 3.06 11.77
C ALA A 163 -6.74 4.29 12.04
N VAL A 164 -7.24 5.24 12.85
CA VAL A 164 -6.54 6.51 13.14
C VAL A 164 -5.11 6.28 13.65
N PRO A 165 -4.83 5.54 14.73
CA PRO A 165 -3.47 5.39 15.24
C PRO A 165 -2.51 4.72 14.24
N ARG A 166 -3.02 3.86 13.34
CA ARG A 166 -2.20 3.18 12.32
C ARG A 166 -1.86 4.08 11.13
N VAL A 167 -2.74 5.01 10.78
CA VAL A 167 -2.49 5.96 9.68
C VAL A 167 -1.39 6.97 10.05
N PHE A 168 -1.27 7.31 11.35
CA PHE A 168 -0.30 8.29 11.84
C PHE A 168 1.04 7.66 12.27
N ALA A 169 1.08 6.35 12.51
CA ALA A 169 2.26 5.62 12.97
C ALA A 169 3.22 5.29 11.82
#